data_AF-A0A520SJA2-F1
#
_entry.id   AF-A0A520SJA2-F1
#
_cell.length_a   1.000
_cell.length_b   1.000
_cell.length_c   1.000
_cell.angle_alpha   90.00
_cell.angle_beta   90.00
_cell.angle_gamma   90.00
#
_symmetry.space_group_name_H-M   'P 1'
#
loop_
_entity.id
_entity.type
_entity.pdbx_description
1 polymer ?
#
loop_
_entity_poly.entity_id
_entity_poly.type
_entity_poly.pdbx_seq_one_letter_code
_entity_poly.pdbx_strand_id
1 'polypeptide(L)'
;MPQLVWAHALGTDPTVIERIDAGLMLPSEISAVWIFWLLSGLWIAQNLDRIPYFFIGSGSGILLATVIGSLPFDTSLLALFVGLAIAAWLCLGRSSNGWLAAIALVLMGVLSMSMVFSVHADLSTDLLIRSIAAISMGLTASFFGGLFKQINEWFPRQTPIGIRILSSWMVALITIQLAMSTLAS
;
A
#
# COMPACT_ATOMS: atom_id res chain seq x y z
N MET A 1 -30.29 -13.94 -23.32
CA MET A 1 -29.21 -12.99 -22.96
C MET A 1 -29.72 -11.58 -23.20
N PRO A 2 -29.78 -10.72 -22.18
CA PRO A 2 -29.79 -9.28 -22.39
C PRO A 2 -28.43 -8.69 -21.98
N GLN A 3 -27.75 -8.14 -22.98
CA GLN A 3 -26.58 -7.27 -22.85
C GLN A 3 -27.03 -5.84 -22.45
N LEU A 4 -26.12 -5.08 -21.83
CA LEU A 4 -26.18 -3.63 -21.57
C LEU A 4 -27.15 -3.10 -20.49
N VAL A 5 -26.85 -3.37 -19.21
CA VAL A 5 -27.28 -2.48 -18.09
C VAL A 5 -26.08 -1.87 -17.34
N TRP A 6 -24.85 -2.28 -17.67
CA TRP A 6 -23.64 -1.88 -16.95
C TRP A 6 -23.19 -0.43 -17.15
N ALA A 7 -23.73 0.29 -18.14
CA ALA A 7 -23.31 1.68 -18.44
C ALA A 7 -24.27 2.76 -17.91
N HIS A 8 -25.48 2.40 -17.45
CA HIS A 8 -26.49 3.38 -17.01
C HIS A 8 -26.58 3.54 -15.48
N ALA A 9 -25.90 2.68 -14.70
CA ALA A 9 -25.88 2.76 -13.23
C ALA A 9 -25.01 3.90 -12.67
N LEU A 10 -24.14 4.52 -13.49
CA LEU A 10 -23.33 5.67 -13.12
C LEU A 10 -24.09 7.00 -13.22
N GLY A 11 -25.30 7.03 -13.80
CA GLY A 11 -25.99 8.28 -14.16
C GLY A 11 -27.14 8.69 -13.24
N THR A 12 -27.59 7.85 -12.31
CA THR A 12 -28.89 8.06 -11.64
C THR A 12 -28.86 8.16 -10.12
N ASP A 13 -27.74 7.87 -9.46
CA ASP A 13 -27.68 7.89 -8.00
C ASP A 13 -26.45 8.69 -7.51
N PRO A 14 -26.63 9.97 -7.11
CA PRO A 14 -25.52 10.82 -6.64
C PRO A 14 -24.79 10.18 -5.46
N THR A 15 -25.48 9.35 -4.67
CA THR A 15 -24.91 8.60 -3.56
C THR A 15 -23.88 7.55 -3.98
N VAL A 16 -23.95 7.00 -5.21
CA VAL A 16 -22.96 6.02 -5.71
C VAL A 16 -21.69 6.74 -6.17
N ILE A 17 -21.83 7.89 -6.82
CA ILE A 17 -20.69 8.70 -7.27
C ILE A 17 -19.91 9.20 -6.05
N GLU A 18 -20.61 9.68 -5.01
CA GLU A 18 -19.97 10.11 -3.75
C GLU A 18 -19.23 8.98 -3.04
N ARG A 19 -19.77 7.75 -3.05
CA ARG A 19 -19.07 6.57 -2.49
C ARG A 19 -17.84 6.17 -3.31
N ILE A 20 -17.89 6.31 -4.64
CA ILE A 20 -16.74 6.09 -5.51
C ILE A 20 -15.65 7.12 -5.21
N ASP A 21 -16.02 8.40 -5.13
CA ASP A 21 -15.08 9.49 -4.85
C ASP A 21 -14.43 9.31 -3.47
N ALA A 22 -15.24 9.02 -2.44
CA ALA A 22 -14.74 8.67 -1.11
C ALA A 22 -13.77 7.48 -1.15
N GLY A 23 -14.13 6.38 -1.82
CA GLY A 23 -13.27 5.21 -1.98
C GLY A 23 -11.91 5.51 -2.65
N LEU A 24 -11.86 6.49 -3.55
CA LEU A 24 -10.64 6.94 -4.23
C LEU A 24 -9.81 7.90 -3.38
N MET A 25 -10.45 8.81 -2.65
CA MET A 25 -9.77 9.78 -1.79
C MET A 25 -9.17 9.13 -0.53
N LEU A 26 -9.87 8.15 0.05
CA LEU A 26 -9.51 7.50 1.32
C LEU A 26 -8.05 7.01 1.40
N PRO A 27 -7.51 6.23 0.43
CA PRO A 27 -6.09 5.84 0.46
C PRO A 27 -5.11 7.00 0.25
N SER A 28 -5.55 8.07 -0.41
CA SER A 28 -4.71 9.20 -0.79
C SER A 28 -4.54 10.23 0.34
N GLU A 29 -5.53 10.35 1.22
CA GLU A 29 -5.54 11.29 2.35
C GLU A 29 -4.57 10.92 3.46
N ILE A 30 -4.22 9.63 3.57
CA ILE A 30 -3.32 9.14 4.61
C ILE A 30 -1.90 9.03 4.06
N SER A 31 -1.06 10.00 4.42
CA SER A 31 0.37 10.03 4.05
C SER A 31 1.13 8.73 4.39
N ALA A 32 0.74 8.02 5.44
CA ALA A 32 1.35 6.73 5.81
C ALA A 32 1.11 5.63 4.76
N VAL A 33 -0.02 5.65 4.06
CA VAL A 33 -0.33 4.69 2.98
C VAL A 33 0.65 4.88 1.82
N TRP A 34 1.02 6.13 1.50
CA TRP A 34 2.03 6.44 0.48
C TRP A 34 3.43 5.95 0.86
N ILE A 35 3.82 6.07 2.13
CA ILE A 35 5.11 5.54 2.63
C ILE A 35 5.17 4.03 2.36
N PHE A 36 4.07 3.32 2.61
CA PHE A 36 4.00 1.87 2.43
C PHE A 36 4.07 1.45 0.96
N TRP A 37 3.39 2.16 0.05
CA TRP A 37 3.50 1.86 -1.38
C TRP A 37 4.85 2.23 -1.96
N LEU A 38 5.45 3.32 -1.48
CA LEU A 38 6.81 3.69 -1.85
C LEU A 38 7.81 2.62 -1.41
N LEU A 39 7.70 2.11 -0.18
CA LEU A 39 8.51 0.99 0.31
C LEU A 39 8.33 -0.26 -0.54
N SER A 40 7.08 -0.61 -0.90
CA SER A 40 6.80 -1.73 -1.82
C SER A 40 7.50 -1.54 -3.17
N GLY A 41 7.42 -0.34 -3.76
CA GLY A 41 8.06 -0.02 -5.02
C GLY A 41 9.58 -0.11 -4.97
N LEU A 42 10.20 0.46 -3.93
CA LEU A 42 11.64 0.36 -3.68
C LEU A 42 12.09 -1.09 -3.50
N TRP A 43 11.26 -1.89 -2.83
CA TRP A 43 11.56 -3.30 -2.58
C TRP A 43 11.52 -4.14 -3.86
N ILE A 44 10.54 -3.89 -4.73
CA ILE A 44 10.46 -4.46 -6.07
C ILE A 44 11.70 -4.09 -6.88
N ALA A 45 12.11 -2.81 -6.88
CA ALA A 45 13.27 -2.32 -7.61
C ALA A 45 14.56 -3.06 -7.24
N GLN A 46 14.71 -3.42 -5.97
CA GLN A 46 15.84 -4.17 -5.44
C GLN A 46 15.77 -5.67 -5.72
N ASN A 47 14.61 -6.21 -6.13
CA ASN A 47 14.34 -7.65 -6.30
C ASN A 47 13.55 -7.96 -7.57
N LEU A 48 14.00 -7.42 -8.72
CA LEU A 48 13.29 -7.56 -10.00
C LEU A 48 13.03 -9.02 -10.40
N ASP A 49 13.95 -9.94 -10.12
CA ASP A 49 13.80 -11.38 -10.45
C ASP A 49 12.63 -12.05 -9.70
N ARG A 50 12.08 -11.38 -8.69
CA ARG A 50 11.08 -11.95 -7.77
C ARG A 50 9.76 -11.16 -7.78
N ILE A 51 9.57 -10.25 -8.73
CA ILE A 51 8.36 -9.43 -8.92
C ILE A 51 7.04 -10.19 -8.69
N PRO A 52 6.83 -11.42 -9.21
CA PRO A 52 5.57 -12.13 -9.03
C PRO A 52 5.20 -12.33 -7.56
N TYR A 53 6.18 -12.60 -6.68
CA TYR A 53 5.94 -12.77 -5.25
C TYR A 53 5.46 -11.49 -4.58
N PHE A 54 5.96 -10.33 -5.03
CA PHE A 54 5.54 -9.04 -4.49
C PHE A 54 4.08 -8.75 -4.85
N PHE A 55 3.69 -9.01 -6.10
CA PHE A 55 2.30 -8.84 -6.54
C PHE A 55 1.33 -9.84 -5.90
N ILE A 56 1.76 -11.10 -5.70
CA ILE A 56 0.98 -12.07 -4.95
C ILE A 56 0.78 -11.58 -3.52
N GLY A 57 1.84 -11.10 -2.85
CA GLY A 57 1.76 -10.59 -1.49
C GLY A 57 0.87 -9.36 -1.34
N SER A 58 1.09 -8.33 -2.16
CA SER A 58 0.29 -7.10 -2.10
C SER A 58 -1.18 -7.37 -2.48
N GLY A 59 -1.42 -8.10 -3.56
CA GLY A 59 -2.77 -8.45 -4.00
C GLY A 59 -3.53 -9.27 -2.97
N SER A 60 -2.91 -10.30 -2.39
CA SER A 60 -3.55 -11.12 -1.36
C SER A 60 -3.78 -10.35 -0.06
N GLY A 61 -2.88 -9.47 0.36
CA GLY A 61 -3.08 -8.61 1.54
C GLY A 61 -4.25 -7.65 1.38
N ILE A 62 -4.34 -6.99 0.21
CA ILE A 62 -5.44 -6.08 -0.11
C ILE A 62 -6.78 -6.84 -0.17
N LEU A 63 -6.81 -7.99 -0.85
CA LEU A 63 -8.01 -8.83 -0.94
C LEU A 63 -8.45 -9.33 0.44
N LEU A 64 -7.50 -9.76 1.28
CA LEU A 64 -7.78 -10.20 2.62
C LEU A 64 -8.38 -9.07 3.47
N ALA A 65 -7.86 -7.85 3.35
CA ALA A 65 -8.41 -6.68 4.03
C ALA A 65 -9.84 -6.33 3.57
N THR A 66 -10.15 -6.50 2.28
CA THR A 66 -11.53 -6.37 1.77
C THR A 66 -12.49 -7.43 2.26
N VAL A 67 -12.01 -8.54 2.82
CA VAL A 67 -12.86 -9.54 3.48
C VAL A 67 -12.97 -9.23 4.98
N ILE A 68 -11.84 -9.06 5.67
CA ILE A 68 -11.79 -8.93 7.14
C ILE A 68 -12.43 -7.62 7.63
N GLY A 69 -12.18 -6.50 6.96
CA GLY A 69 -12.72 -5.18 7.35
C GLY A 69 -11.69 -4.35 8.09
N SER A 70 -12.16 -3.32 8.78
CA SER A 70 -11.33 -2.61 9.76
C SER A 70 -11.05 -3.54 10.93
N LEU A 71 -9.78 -3.64 11.31
CA LEU A 71 -9.42 -4.27 12.58
C LEU A 71 -9.88 -3.36 13.73
N PRO A 72 -10.42 -3.92 14.83
CA PRO A 72 -11.00 -3.13 15.92
C PRO A 72 -9.97 -2.48 16.84
N PHE A 73 -8.68 -2.54 16.51
CA PHE A 73 -7.58 -2.00 17.30
C PHE A 73 -6.66 -1.17 16.40
N ASP A 74 -5.99 -0.17 16.99
CA ASP A 74 -5.11 0.72 16.26
C ASP A 74 -3.90 -0.05 15.68
N THR A 75 -3.93 -0.25 14.36
CA THR A 75 -2.86 -0.91 13.61
C THR A 75 -1.70 0.01 13.29
N SER A 76 -1.78 1.29 13.64
CA SER A 76 -0.87 2.31 13.11
C SER A 76 0.57 2.10 13.54
N LEU A 77 0.79 1.87 14.84
CA LEU A 77 2.11 1.59 15.38
C LEU A 77 2.70 0.30 14.79
N LEU A 78 1.89 -0.75 14.67
CA LEU A 78 2.34 -2.03 14.10
C LEU A 78 2.80 -1.85 12.65
N ALA A 79 2.03 -1.10 11.85
CA ALA A 79 2.37 -0.81 10.47
C ALA A 79 3.66 0.02 10.34
N LEU A 80 3.87 0.99 11.24
CA LEU A 80 5.11 1.76 11.29
C LEU A 80 6.32 0.90 11.65
N PHE A 81 6.21 -0.02 12.61
CA PHE A 81 7.30 -0.95 12.94
C PHE A 81 7.63 -1.90 11.78
N VAL A 82 6.61 -2.43 11.09
CA VAL A 82 6.83 -3.28 9.90
C VAL A 82 7.47 -2.47 8.78
N GLY A 83 6.97 -1.26 8.51
CA GLY A 83 7.54 -0.34 7.52
C GLY A 83 9.00 0.01 7.84
N LEU A 84 9.33 0.26 9.11
CA LEU A 84 10.69 0.54 9.55
C LEU A 84 11.63 -0.65 9.29
N ALA A 85 11.19 -1.87 9.62
CA ALA A 85 11.95 -3.08 9.38
C ALA A 85 12.24 -3.29 7.88
N ILE A 86 11.25 -3.04 7.02
CA ILE A 86 11.41 -3.09 5.56
C ILE A 86 12.38 -2.01 5.10
N ALA A 87 12.19 -0.76 5.50
CA ALA A 87 13.06 0.35 5.12
C ALA A 87 14.52 0.11 5.52
N ALA A 88 14.75 -0.36 6.74
CA ALA A 88 16.08 -0.74 7.22
C ALA A 88 16.68 -1.89 6.41
N TRP A 89 15.87 -2.89 6.05
CA TRP A 89 16.31 -3.99 5.20
C TRP A 89 16.72 -3.53 3.79
N LEU A 90 15.96 -2.60 3.20
CA LEU A 90 16.29 -2.01 1.90
C LEU A 90 17.58 -1.19 1.94
N CYS A 91 17.83 -0.45 3.03
CA CYS A 91 19.10 0.27 3.24
C CYS A 91 20.33 -0.66 3.18
N LEU A 92 20.21 -1.91 3.62
CA LEU A 92 21.30 -2.89 3.54
C LEU A 92 21.61 -3.32 2.10
N GLY A 93 20.70 -3.06 1.14
CA GLY A 93 20.90 -3.40 -0.27
C GLY A 93 20.97 -4.90 -0.55
N ARG A 94 20.45 -5.75 0.36
CA ARG A 94 20.45 -7.22 0.22
C ARG A 94 19.21 -7.70 -0.52
N SER A 95 19.37 -8.73 -1.35
CA SER A 95 18.21 -9.39 -1.97
C SER A 95 17.40 -10.13 -0.90
N SER A 96 16.08 -10.14 -1.09
CA SER A 96 15.10 -10.66 -0.12
C SER A 96 14.52 -11.96 -0.64
N ASN A 97 14.34 -12.96 0.22
CA ASN A 97 13.60 -14.17 -0.15
C ASN A 97 12.19 -13.80 -0.64
N GLY A 98 11.77 -14.32 -1.80
CA GLY A 98 10.48 -13.99 -2.41
C GLY A 98 9.29 -14.29 -1.49
N TRP A 99 9.35 -15.40 -0.75
CA TRP A 99 8.33 -15.74 0.25
C TRP A 99 8.28 -14.77 1.42
N LEU A 100 9.43 -14.32 1.91
CA LEU A 100 9.50 -13.34 2.99
C LEU A 100 8.90 -12.01 2.56
N ALA A 101 9.22 -11.58 1.33
CA ALA A 101 8.65 -10.37 0.75
C ALA A 101 7.14 -10.48 0.54
N ALA A 102 6.64 -11.63 0.06
CA ALA A 102 5.21 -11.86 -0.10
C ALA A 102 4.48 -11.75 1.24
N ILE A 103 4.96 -12.44 2.28
CA ILE A 103 4.35 -12.40 3.63
C ILE A 103 4.37 -10.97 4.19
N ALA A 104 5.49 -10.27 4.07
CA ALA A 104 5.59 -8.89 4.53
C ALA A 104 4.62 -7.96 3.81
N LEU A 105 4.44 -8.13 2.49
CA LEU A 105 3.48 -7.34 1.72
C LEU A 105 2.02 -7.71 1.99
N VAL A 106 1.71 -8.97 2.34
CA VAL A 106 0.38 -9.33 2.84
C VAL A 106 0.06 -8.53 4.09
N LEU A 107 0.98 -8.55 5.07
CA LEU A 107 0.83 -7.82 6.32
C LEU A 107 0.68 -6.32 6.07
N MET A 108 1.53 -5.74 5.22
CA MET A 108 1.46 -4.32 4.86
C MET A 108 0.14 -3.96 4.16
N GLY A 109 -0.36 -4.81 3.27
CA GLY A 109 -1.66 -4.62 2.62
C GLY A 109 -2.80 -4.60 3.63
N VAL A 110 -2.81 -5.56 4.57
CA VAL A 110 -3.83 -5.62 5.63
C VAL A 110 -3.75 -4.41 6.56
N LEU A 111 -2.55 -4.05 7.01
CA LEU A 111 -2.34 -2.96 7.97
C LEU A 111 -2.64 -1.59 7.36
N SER A 112 -2.22 -1.35 6.11
CA SER A 112 -2.49 -0.09 5.42
C SER A 112 -3.98 0.13 5.21
N MET A 113 -4.70 -0.92 4.80
CA MET A 113 -6.14 -0.83 4.59
C MET A 113 -6.89 -0.71 5.92
N SER A 114 -6.40 -1.36 6.98
CA SER A 114 -6.95 -1.19 8.34
C SER A 114 -6.77 0.24 8.86
N MET A 115 -5.62 0.89 8.63
CA MET A 115 -5.40 2.30 8.96
C MET A 115 -6.37 3.23 8.22
N VAL A 116 -6.59 2.99 6.91
CA VAL A 116 -7.54 3.78 6.12
C VAL A 116 -8.94 3.72 6.72
N PHE A 117 -9.39 2.54 7.09
CA PHE A 117 -10.72 2.37 7.64
C PHE A 117 -10.83 2.67 9.14
N SER A 118 -9.72 2.73 9.89
CA SER A 118 -9.78 3.14 11.30
C SER A 118 -10.02 4.64 11.44
N VAL A 119 -9.51 5.46 10.51
CA VAL A 119 -9.80 6.90 10.46
C VAL A 119 -11.22 7.16 9.97
N HIS A 120 -11.74 6.28 9.11
CA HIS A 120 -13.05 6.39 8.48
C HIS A 120 -13.95 5.20 8.84
N ALA A 121 -14.14 4.96 10.14
CA ALA A 121 -14.87 3.81 10.67
C ALA A 121 -16.30 3.70 10.10
N ASP A 122 -16.97 4.83 9.90
CA ASP A 122 -18.34 4.88 9.35
C ASP A 122 -18.42 4.42 7.88
N LEU A 123 -17.33 4.56 7.12
CA LEU A 123 -17.23 4.10 5.73
C LEU A 123 -16.73 2.65 5.62
N SER A 124 -16.19 2.09 6.71
CA SER A 124 -15.59 0.76 6.73
C SER A 124 -16.59 -0.39 6.59
N THR A 125 -17.89 -0.13 6.74
CA THR A 125 -18.94 -1.17 6.58
C THR A 125 -19.44 -1.28 5.14
N ASP A 126 -19.17 -0.30 4.28
CA ASP A 126 -19.62 -0.31 2.89
C ASP A 126 -18.68 -1.14 2.01
N LEU A 127 -19.19 -2.26 1.47
CA LEU A 127 -18.43 -3.16 0.61
C LEU A 127 -17.98 -2.48 -0.69
N LEU A 128 -18.78 -1.57 -1.25
CA LEU A 128 -18.44 -0.87 -2.48
C LEU A 128 -17.22 0.04 -2.24
N ILE A 129 -17.23 0.82 -1.16
CA ILE A 129 -16.11 1.70 -0.79
C ILE A 129 -14.85 0.89 -0.55
N ARG A 130 -14.95 -0.22 0.18
CA ARG A 130 -13.83 -1.14 0.42
C ARG A 130 -13.26 -1.70 -0.87
N SER A 131 -14.11 -2.13 -1.79
CA SER A 131 -13.67 -2.67 -3.07
C SER A 131 -12.92 -1.64 -3.92
N ILE A 132 -13.40 -0.39 -3.94
CA ILE A 132 -12.77 0.70 -4.70
C ILE A 132 -11.44 1.10 -4.07
N ALA A 133 -11.39 1.23 -2.74
CA ALA A 133 -10.15 1.50 -2.02
C ALA A 133 -9.10 0.40 -2.28
N ALA A 134 -9.50 -0.88 -2.28
CA ALA A 134 -8.63 -2.00 -2.61
C ALA A 134 -8.09 -1.92 -4.05
N ILE A 135 -8.97 -1.67 -5.02
CA ILE A 135 -8.56 -1.55 -6.43
C ILE A 135 -7.59 -0.38 -6.58
N SER A 136 -7.89 0.77 -5.97
CA SER A 136 -7.02 1.95 -5.96
C SER A 136 -5.65 1.62 -5.37
N MET A 137 -5.61 0.96 -4.21
CA MET A 137 -4.37 0.52 -3.56
C MET A 137 -3.57 -0.45 -4.42
N GLY A 138 -4.23 -1.42 -5.07
CA GLY A 138 -3.58 -2.39 -5.96
C GLY A 138 -3.01 -1.73 -7.21
N LEU A 139 -3.72 -0.77 -7.79
CA LEU A 139 -3.24 0.03 -8.92
C LEU A 139 -2.05 0.91 -8.51
N THR A 140 -2.08 1.54 -7.33
CA THR A 140 -0.95 2.32 -6.80
C THR A 140 0.28 1.45 -6.58
N ALA A 141 0.12 0.26 -5.99
CA ALA A 141 1.21 -0.70 -5.84
C ALA A 141 1.83 -1.10 -7.20
N SER A 142 0.96 -1.33 -8.20
CA SER A 142 1.37 -1.63 -9.57
C SER A 142 2.09 -0.47 -10.24
N PHE A 143 1.61 0.75 -10.03
CA PHE A 143 2.22 1.98 -10.54
C PHE A 143 3.64 2.16 -9.99
N PHE A 144 3.83 2.11 -8.67
CA PHE A 144 5.16 2.24 -8.08
C PHE A 144 6.09 1.09 -8.50
N GLY A 145 5.60 -0.14 -8.49
CA GLY A 145 6.38 -1.30 -8.96
C GLY A 145 6.85 -1.14 -10.41
N GLY A 146 5.95 -0.72 -11.30
CA GLY A 146 6.26 -0.46 -12.71
C GLY A 146 7.20 0.72 -12.90
N LEU A 147 6.97 1.83 -12.20
CA LEU A 147 7.80 3.03 -12.26
C LEU A 147 9.24 2.73 -11.84
N PHE A 148 9.45 2.07 -10.71
CA PHE A 148 10.80 1.76 -10.24
C PHE A 148 11.48 0.67 -11.07
N LYS A 149 10.72 -0.29 -11.62
CA LYS A 149 11.26 -1.22 -12.62
C LYS A 149 11.81 -0.46 -13.83
N GLN A 150 11.02 0.47 -14.37
CA GLN A 150 11.42 1.28 -15.52
C GLN A 150 12.65 2.14 -15.23
N ILE A 151 12.71 2.76 -14.04
CA ILE A 151 13.88 3.54 -13.60
C ILE A 151 15.13 2.64 -13.51
N ASN A 152 14.99 1.41 -13.02
CA ASN A 152 16.11 0.47 -12.96
C ASN A 152 16.63 0.08 -14.36
N GLU A 153 15.73 -0.06 -15.33
CA GLU A 153 16.10 -0.33 -16.73
C GLU A 153 16.81 0.88 -17.37
N TRP A 154 16.36 2.10 -17.09
CA TRP A 154 17.01 3.33 -17.59
C TRP A 154 18.35 3.64 -16.93
N PHE A 155 18.47 3.38 -15.63
CA PHE A 155 19.63 3.77 -14.82
C PHE A 155 20.15 2.61 -13.95
N PRO A 156 20.61 1.49 -14.55
CA PRO A 156 20.92 0.26 -13.81
C PRO A 156 22.09 0.40 -12.83
N ARG A 157 23.01 1.35 -13.07
CA ARG A 157 24.16 1.59 -12.18
C ARG A 157 23.82 2.51 -11.01
N GLN A 158 22.92 3.47 -11.22
CA GLN A 158 22.56 4.49 -10.24
C GLN A 158 21.43 4.01 -9.33
N THR A 159 20.53 3.17 -9.84
CA THR A 159 19.33 2.71 -9.11
C THR A 159 19.63 2.02 -7.79
N PRO A 160 20.64 1.12 -7.66
CA PRO A 160 20.96 0.52 -6.36
C PRO A 160 21.37 1.54 -5.30
N ILE A 161 22.05 2.63 -5.69
CA ILE A 161 22.43 3.71 -4.78
C ILE A 161 21.21 4.56 -4.44
N GLY A 162 20.40 4.90 -5.45
CA GLY A 162 19.15 5.66 -5.27
C GLY A 162 18.18 4.97 -4.32
N ILE A 163 17.99 3.65 -4.44
CA ILE A 163 17.15 2.87 -3.53
C ILE A 163 17.63 2.99 -2.09
N ARG A 164 18.94 2.89 -1.84
CA ARG A 164 19.49 3.02 -0.48
C ARG A 164 19.29 4.40 0.12
N ILE A 165 19.44 5.45 -0.68
CA ILE A 165 19.20 6.84 -0.25
C ILE A 165 17.72 7.04 0.07
N LEU A 166 16.82 6.64 -0.83
CA LEU A 166 15.38 6.77 -0.60
C LEU A 166 14.92 5.94 0.61
N SER A 167 15.47 4.73 0.78
CA SER A 167 15.17 3.89 1.92
C SER A 167 15.65 4.50 3.24
N SER A 168 16.81 5.17 3.26
CA SER A 168 17.28 5.84 4.49
C SER A 168 16.41 7.04 4.87
N TRP A 169 15.86 7.74 3.87
CA TRP A 169 14.87 8.78 4.11
C TRP A 169 13.57 8.19 4.67
N MET A 170 13.13 7.03 4.17
CA MET A 170 11.97 6.33 4.74
C MET A 170 12.20 5.91 6.19
N VAL A 171 13.39 5.38 6.52
CA VAL A 171 13.76 5.08 7.92
C VAL A 171 13.62 6.33 8.78
N ALA A 172 14.16 7.47 8.33
CA ALA A 172 14.09 8.73 9.08
C ALA A 172 12.64 9.18 9.30
N LEU A 173 11.82 9.21 8.24
CA LEU A 173 10.43 9.65 8.32
C LEU A 173 9.59 8.76 9.25
N ILE A 174 9.74 7.44 9.15
CA ILE A 174 9.01 6.49 10.00
C ILE A 174 9.45 6.62 11.45
N THR A 175 10.75 6.80 11.70
CA THR A 175 11.28 7.02 13.05
C THR A 175 10.75 8.31 13.66
N ILE A 176 10.63 9.38 12.88
CA ILE A 176 10.02 10.64 13.33
C ILE A 176 8.55 10.43 13.68
N GLN A 177 7.78 9.72 12.83
CA GLN A 177 6.38 9.42 13.12
C GLN A 177 6.21 8.58 14.40
N LEU A 178 7.09 7.60 14.63
CA LEU A 178 7.14 6.83 15.87
C LEU A 178 7.49 7.69 17.09
N ALA A 179 8.44 8.62 16.97
CA ALA A 179 8.78 9.53 18.07
C ALA A 179 7.59 10.46 18.41
N MET A 180 6.93 10.99 17.39
CA MET A 180 5.75 11.85 17.55
C MET A 180 4.58 11.11 18.22
N SER A 181 4.37 9.82 17.90
CA SER A 181 3.30 9.04 18.55
C SER A 181 3.56 8.82 20.04
N THR A 182 4.82 8.70 20.47
CA THR A 182 5.19 8.59 21.90
C THR A 182 5.10 9.90 22.68
N LEU A 183 5.09 11.05 21.99
CA LEU A 183 4.94 12.37 22.62
C LEU A 183 3.46 12.78 22.75
N ALA A 184 2.58 12.15 21.97
CA ALA A 184 1.14 12.40 22.00
C ALA A 184 0.39 11.55 23.05
N SER A 185 1.06 10.56 23.65
CA SER A 185 0.58 9.74 24.77
C SER A 185 0.99 10.31 26.12
#